data_AF-A0A1M6BWW9-F1
#
_entry.id   AF-A0A1M6BWW9-F1
#
_cell.length_a   1.000
_cell.length_b   1.000
_cell.length_c   1.000
_cell.angle_alpha   90.00
_cell.angle_beta   90.00
_cell.angle_gamma   90.00
#
_symmetry.space_group_name_H-M   'P 1'
#
loop_
_entity.id
_entity.type
_entity.pdbx_description
1 polymer ?
#
loop_
_entity_poly.entity_id
_entity_poly.type
_entity_poly.pdbx_seq_one_letter_code
_entity_poly.pdbx_strand_id
1 'polypeptide(L)' 'MAIAIKSIPVLKSEAAKAFVDRISGNTAKKSSVDFSKQANVASKILAKAKL' A
#
# COMPACT_ATOMS: atom_id res chain seq x y z
N MET A 1 -10.51 35.20 -3.00
CA MET A 1 -10.39 34.28 -4.15
C MET A 1 -10.79 32.89 -3.65
N ALA A 2 -11.93 32.34 -4.09
CA ALA A 2 -12.35 31.01 -3.66
C ALA A 2 -11.55 29.96 -4.44
N ILE A 3 -10.67 29.22 -3.75
CA ILE A 3 -10.15 27.96 -4.27
C ILE A 3 -11.33 27.01 -4.37
N ALA A 4 -11.76 26.70 -5.60
CA ALA A 4 -12.74 25.67 -5.82
C ALA A 4 -12.21 24.38 -5.17
N ILE A 5 -12.89 23.92 -4.11
CA ILE A 5 -12.60 22.60 -3.55
C ILE A 5 -12.98 21.62 -4.66
N LYS A 6 -11.97 21.13 -5.41
CA LYS A 6 -12.16 20.01 -6.32
C LYS A 6 -12.76 18.91 -5.47
N SER A 7 -14.00 18.50 -5.76
CA SER A 7 -14.66 17.42 -5.05
C SER A 7 -13.81 16.16 -5.21
N ILE A 8 -12.99 15.85 -4.20
CA ILE A 8 -12.21 14.62 -4.19
C ILE A 8 -13.21 13.49 -3.96
N PRO A 9 -13.30 12.51 -4.87
CA PRO A 9 -14.19 11.39 -4.67
C PRO A 9 -13.74 10.62 -3.41
N VAL A 10 -14.63 10.55 -2.43
CA VAL A 10 -14.44 9.78 -1.21
C VAL A 10 -15.36 8.56 -1.22
N LEU A 11 -14.85 7.43 -0.74
CA LEU A 11 -15.68 6.26 -0.52
C LEU A 11 -16.67 6.55 0.61
N LYS A 12 -17.94 6.17 0.42
CA LYS A 12 -19.01 6.37 1.40
C LYS A 12 -19.73 5.06 1.67
N SER A 13 -20.29 4.94 2.87
CA SER A 13 -21.16 3.83 3.30
C SER A 13 -20.58 2.46 2.95
N GLU A 14 -21.32 1.63 2.22
CA GLU A 14 -20.93 0.26 1.86
C GLU A 14 -19.61 0.17 1.09
N ALA A 15 -19.28 1.16 0.25
CA ALA A 15 -18.03 1.15 -0.50
C ALA A 15 -16.82 1.36 0.43
N ALA A 16 -16.98 2.19 1.47
CA ALA A 16 -15.95 2.39 2.48
C ALA A 16 -15.78 1.13 3.35
N LYS A 17 -16.90 0.50 3.75
CA LYS A 17 -16.89 -0.73 4.53
C LYS A 17 -16.21 -1.88 3.77
N ALA A 18 -16.62 -2.12 2.53
CA ALA A 18 -16.04 -3.15 1.67
C ALA A 18 -14.54 -2.94 1.43
N PHE A 19 -14.10 -1.68 1.30
CA PHE A 19 -12.68 -1.35 1.22
C PHE A 19 -11.93 -1.74 2.50
N VAL A 20 -12.44 -1.36 3.68
CA VAL A 20 -11.83 -1.69 4.97
C VAL A 20 -11.76 -3.20 5.20
N ASP A 21 -12.82 -3.94 4.89
CA ASP A 21 -12.86 -5.39 5.05
C ASP A 21 -11.82 -6.07 4.16
N ARG A 22 -11.73 -5.65 2.89
CA ARG A 22 -10.74 -6.17 1.94
C ARG A 22 -9.30 -5.87 2.38
N ILE A 23 -9.04 -4.65 2.83
CA ILE A 23 -7.71 -4.24 3.31
C ILE A 23 -7.35 -5.04 4.56
N SER A 24 -8.26 -5.17 5.53
CA SER A 24 -8.02 -5.92 6.76
C SER A 24 -7.67 -7.39 6.46
N GLY A 25 -8.41 -8.03 5.55
CA GLY A 25 -8.10 -9.39 5.11
C GLY A 25 -6.74 -9.53 4.42
N ASN A 26 -6.36 -8.55 3.60
CA ASN A 26 -5.05 -8.53 2.95
C ASN A 26 -3.91 -8.26 3.95
N THR A 27 -4.12 -7.36 4.91
CA THR A 27 -3.17 -7.04 5.98
C THR A 27 -2.95 -8.24 6.90
N ALA A 28 -4.00 -9.00 7.23
CA ALA A 28 -3.85 -10.25 7.98
C ALA A 28 -2.98 -11.27 7.23
N LYS A 29 -3.07 -11.29 5.90
CA LYS A 29 -2.27 -12.13 5.01
C LYS A 29 -0.94 -11.50 4.59
N LYS A 30 -0.53 -10.36 5.18
CA LYS A 30 0.74 -9.70 4.81
C LYS A 30 1.95 -10.63 4.96
N SER A 31 1.90 -11.55 5.93
CA SER A 31 2.95 -12.55 6.18
C SER A 31 2.97 -13.66 5.13
N SER A 32 1.89 -13.87 4.37
CA SER A 32 1.88 -14.83 3.25
C SER A 32 2.43 -14.24 1.96
N VAL A 33 2.81 -12.96 1.95
CA VAL A 33 3.43 -12.33 0.79
C VAL A 33 4.94 -12.59 0.86
N ASP A 34 5.44 -13.31 -0.13
CA ASP A 34 6.87 -13.57 -0.27
C ASP A 34 7.58 -12.33 -0.85
N PHE A 35 8.36 -11.65 0.00
CA PHE A 35 9.20 -10.51 -0.37
C PHE A 35 10.65 -10.90 -0.72
N SER A 36 10.97 -12.18 -0.86
CA SER A 36 12.34 -12.66 -1.06
C SER A 36 12.99 -12.07 -2.31
N LYS A 37 12.20 -11.79 -3.36
CA LYS A 37 12.71 -11.16 -4.59
C LYS A 37 13.14 -9.71 -4.34
N GLN A 38 12.31 -8.92 -3.67
CA GLN A 38 12.58 -7.52 -3.33
C GLN A 38 13.74 -7.43 -2.35
N ALA A 39 13.78 -8.33 -1.35
CA ALA A 39 14.89 -8.44 -0.41
C ALA A 39 16.22 -8.74 -1.14
N ASN A 40 16.22 -9.70 -2.07
CA ASN A 40 17.42 -10.04 -2.85
C ASN A 40 17.89 -8.86 -3.72
N VAL A 41 16.97 -8.13 -4.35
CA VAL A 41 17.30 -6.92 -5.12
C VAL A 41 17.87 -5.84 -4.22
N ALA A 42 17.26 -5.58 -3.06
CA ALA A 42 17.76 -4.61 -2.10
C ALA A 42 19.17 -4.98 -1.60
N SER A 43 19.41 -6.25 -1.26
CA SER A 43 20.73 -6.74 -0.85
C SER A 43 21.79 -6.55 -1.95
N LYS A 44 21.44 -6.79 -3.22
CA LYS A 44 22.36 -6.55 -4.34
C LYS A 44 22.67 -5.06 -4.53
N ILE A 45 21.70 -4.18 -4.31
CA ILE A 45 21.89 -2.72 -4.37
C ILE A 45 22.81 -2.28 -3.23
N LEU A 46 22.55 -2.73 -2.00
CA LEU A 46 23.37 -2.43 -0.82
C LEU A 46 24.81 -2.92 -0.99
N ALA A 47 25.01 -4.13 -1.50
CA ALA A 47 26.34 -4.68 -1.77
C ALA A 47 27.12 -3.82 -2.79
N LYS A 48 26.44 -3.23 -3.79
CA LYS A 48 27.05 -2.28 -4.72
C LYS A 48 27.32 -0.91 -4.10
N ALA A 49 26.49 -0.50 -3.13
CA ALA A 49 26.60 0.79 -2.46
C ALA A 49 27.79 0.89 -1.48
N LYS A 50 28.46 -0.24 -1.15
CA LYS A 50 29.61 -0.30 -0.22
C LYS A 50 29.38 0.46 1.10
N LEU A 51 28.17 0.31 1.66
CA LEU A 51 27.87 0.73 3.04
C LEU A 51 28.48 -0.25 4.03
#